data_AF-A0A3Q4GDJ1-F1
#
_entry.id   AF-A0A3Q4GDJ1-F1
#
_cell.length_a   1.000
_cell.length_b   1.000
_cell.length_c   1.000
_cell.angle_alpha   90.00
_cell.angle_beta   90.00
_cell.angle_gamma   90.00
#
_symmetry.space_group_name_H-M   'P 1'
#
loop_
_entity.id
_entity.type
_entity.pdbx_description
1 polymer ?
#
loop_
_entity_poly.entity_id
_entity_poly.type
_entity_poly.pdbx_seq_one_letter_code
_entity_poly.pdbx_strand_id
1 'polypeptide(L)'
;MSWLSPVQWAKWTWSAVTGGSADDGQPAHCKLHDDHHGDHATDEEKLASSVGVKPEKDQNSECRKREVRSWIPSASVRQKNRLFSPLSERRYTLLSHSFFSVACHQCTFFIYLYFFTLTRFHSCTQFMLTGNIFFQIITKEAEVSDWKKKYEDCRKEVDEMRKIVAEYEKTIAQMIEDEQRNTVSAQKTLHTVTMEKDAALADLNSVERSLSDVFRRYENMKSTLEGFKKNEEVLKKCAQEYLARVKQEEQRYQTLKLHAEEKLDKANEEIAQVRAKASAENMAMTASLRKEQMKNESLEQALQQKNQEIEELTKICDELIAKMGKTD
;
A
#
# COMPACT_ATOMS: atom_id res chain seq x y z
N MET A 1 -34.40 -29.53 -38.87
CA MET A 1 -33.63 -29.02 -37.72
C MET A 1 -34.30 -27.75 -37.24
N SER A 2 -34.61 -27.64 -35.96
CA SER A 2 -35.15 -26.40 -35.37
C SER A 2 -34.03 -25.37 -35.23
N TRP A 3 -34.22 -24.20 -35.84
CA TRP A 3 -33.33 -23.07 -35.62
C TRP A 3 -33.59 -22.49 -34.23
N LEU A 4 -32.52 -22.14 -33.50
CA LEU A 4 -32.65 -21.50 -32.19
C LEU A 4 -33.37 -20.16 -32.33
N SER A 5 -34.28 -19.86 -31.39
CA SER A 5 -34.83 -18.50 -31.24
C SER A 5 -33.67 -17.50 -31.07
N PRO A 6 -33.75 -16.26 -31.61
CA PRO A 6 -32.68 -15.27 -31.49
C PRO A 6 -32.17 -15.05 -30.05
N VAL A 7 -33.07 -15.14 -29.06
CA VAL A 7 -32.72 -15.05 -27.62
C VAL A 7 -31.90 -16.27 -27.16
N GLN A 8 -32.21 -17.47 -27.65
CA GLN A 8 -31.47 -18.70 -27.33
C GLN A 8 -30.12 -18.72 -28.05
N TRP A 9 -30.03 -18.22 -29.29
CA TRP A 9 -28.76 -18.03 -29.98
C TRP A 9 -27.87 -17.03 -29.24
N ALA A 10 -28.42 -15.87 -28.84
CA ALA A 10 -27.70 -14.87 -28.05
C ALA A 10 -27.22 -15.42 -26.70
N LYS A 11 -28.08 -16.16 -25.97
CA LYS A 11 -27.71 -16.81 -24.70
C LYS A 11 -26.60 -17.84 -24.89
N TRP A 12 -26.69 -18.68 -25.93
CA TRP A 12 -25.67 -19.68 -26.24
C TRP A 12 -24.33 -19.04 -26.62
N THR A 13 -24.34 -18.02 -27.49
CA THR A 13 -23.11 -17.27 -27.84
C THR A 13 -22.51 -16.56 -26.64
N TRP A 14 -23.32 -16.04 -25.72
CA TRP A 14 -22.82 -15.41 -24.50
C TRP A 14 -22.13 -16.43 -23.58
N SER A 15 -22.76 -17.56 -23.29
CA SER A 15 -22.15 -18.66 -22.51
C SER A 15 -20.85 -19.17 -23.14
N ALA A 16 -20.79 -19.30 -24.47
CA ALA A 16 -19.58 -19.69 -25.19
C ALA A 16 -18.46 -18.63 -25.14
N VAL A 17 -18.81 -17.35 -25.13
CA VAL A 17 -17.85 -16.23 -25.02
C VAL A 17 -17.32 -16.06 -23.59
N THR A 18 -18.17 -16.22 -22.56
CA THR A 18 -17.79 -15.96 -21.16
C THR A 18 -17.34 -17.20 -20.38
N GLY A 19 -17.34 -18.40 -20.98
CA GLY A 19 -16.89 -19.65 -20.32
C GLY A 19 -17.68 -20.01 -19.06
N GLY A 20 -18.96 -19.63 -18.99
CA GLY A 20 -19.74 -19.71 -17.76
C GLY A 20 -20.30 -21.10 -17.50
N SER A 21 -19.81 -21.78 -16.46
CA SER A 21 -20.43 -22.99 -15.91
C SER A 21 -21.85 -22.70 -15.41
N ALA A 22 -22.84 -23.23 -16.13
CA ALA A 22 -24.20 -23.38 -15.65
C ALA A 22 -24.44 -24.88 -15.46
N ASP A 23 -24.53 -25.32 -14.20
CA ASP A 23 -24.90 -26.69 -13.84
C ASP A 23 -26.42 -26.83 -13.93
N ASP A 24 -26.91 -27.66 -14.86
CA ASP A 24 -28.32 -28.02 -15.02
C ASP A 24 -28.46 -29.22 -16.02
N GLY A 25 -28.33 -30.45 -15.52
CA GLY A 25 -28.91 -31.66 -16.16
C GLY A 25 -28.10 -32.44 -17.21
N GLN A 26 -27.60 -33.62 -16.82
CA GLN A 26 -27.05 -34.70 -17.65
C GLN A 26 -27.93 -35.19 -18.84
N PRO A 27 -27.40 -36.04 -19.76
CA PRO A 27 -25.99 -36.26 -20.14
C PRO A 27 -25.72 -36.39 -21.66
N ALA A 28 -24.45 -36.23 -22.04
CA ALA A 28 -23.87 -36.91 -23.22
C ALA A 28 -22.54 -37.58 -22.80
N HIS A 29 -22.36 -38.86 -23.12
CA HIS A 29 -21.29 -39.69 -22.56
C HIS A 29 -20.01 -39.68 -23.42
N CYS A 30 -18.92 -39.14 -22.87
CA CYS A 30 -17.54 -39.45 -23.26
C CYS A 30 -16.69 -39.67 -22.00
N LYS A 31 -16.22 -40.90 -21.80
CA LYS A 31 -15.22 -41.23 -20.75
C LYS A 31 -13.82 -40.89 -21.26
N LEU A 32 -13.04 -40.18 -20.45
CA LEU A 32 -11.65 -40.54 -20.23
C LEU A 32 -11.42 -40.72 -18.72
N HIS A 33 -10.44 -41.54 -18.38
CA HIS A 33 -10.06 -41.92 -17.04
C HIS A 33 -8.55 -41.80 -16.98
N ASP A 34 -8.05 -40.88 -16.16
CA ASP A 34 -6.65 -40.79 -15.75
C ASP A 34 -6.64 -40.34 -14.29
N ASP A 35 -5.77 -40.97 -13.52
CA ASP A 35 -5.79 -40.95 -12.05
C ASP A 35 -4.76 -39.97 -11.45
N HIS A 36 -4.74 -39.97 -10.11
CA HIS A 36 -3.64 -39.58 -9.20
C HIS A 36 -3.61 -38.16 -8.61
N HIS A 37 -3.30 -38.18 -7.31
CA HIS A 37 -3.05 -37.09 -6.36
C HIS A 37 -4.26 -36.16 -6.06
N GLY A 38 -4.54 -35.83 -4.80
CA GLY A 38 -3.87 -36.22 -3.55
C GLY A 38 -3.83 -35.05 -2.58
N ASP A 39 -4.92 -34.85 -1.83
CA ASP A 39 -5.12 -33.61 -1.08
C ASP A 39 -4.08 -33.36 0.02
N HIS A 40 -3.66 -32.09 0.10
CA HIS A 40 -2.89 -31.55 1.20
C HIS A 40 -3.79 -31.36 2.43
N ALA A 41 -3.31 -31.80 3.60
CA ALA A 41 -3.92 -31.50 4.89
C ALA A 41 -2.88 -30.84 5.82
N THR A 42 -2.89 -29.50 5.84
CA THR A 42 -2.10 -28.67 6.77
C THR A 42 -2.92 -27.45 7.19
N ASP A 43 -3.87 -27.66 8.10
CA ASP A 43 -4.57 -26.57 8.79
C ASP A 43 -3.71 -26.03 9.93
N GLU A 44 -3.08 -24.86 9.75
CA GLU A 44 -2.47 -24.11 10.86
C GLU A 44 -3.33 -22.92 11.28
N GLU A 45 -3.66 -22.95 12.57
CA GLU A 45 -4.09 -21.85 13.47
C GLU A 45 -5.14 -20.82 13.02
N LYS A 46 -6.30 -20.86 13.68
CA LYS A 46 -7.10 -19.67 13.97
C LYS A 46 -7.53 -19.55 15.44
N LEU A 47 -6.85 -18.62 16.13
CA LEU A 47 -7.41 -17.60 17.02
C LEU A 47 -8.29 -18.02 18.23
N ALA A 48 -7.69 -17.92 19.42
CA ALA A 48 -8.30 -17.24 20.57
C ALA A 48 -7.17 -16.57 21.38
N SER A 49 -7.01 -15.26 21.44
CA SER A 49 -7.95 -14.22 21.90
C SER A 49 -8.37 -14.41 23.36
N SER A 50 -7.66 -13.74 24.27
CA SER A 50 -8.11 -13.49 25.65
C SER A 50 -7.87 -12.01 26.00
N VAL A 51 -8.95 -11.21 25.91
CA VAL A 51 -8.94 -9.81 26.35
C VAL A 51 -8.85 -9.75 27.87
N GLY A 52 -7.85 -9.03 28.40
CA GLY A 52 -7.51 -9.01 29.82
C GLY A 52 -7.31 -7.61 30.43
N VAL A 53 -8.04 -6.60 29.95
CA VAL A 53 -7.95 -5.23 30.49
C VAL A 53 -8.61 -5.15 31.87
N LYS A 54 -7.87 -4.70 32.90
CA LYS A 54 -8.44 -4.02 34.07
C LYS A 54 -7.46 -2.97 34.65
N PRO A 55 -7.95 -1.84 35.20
CA PRO A 55 -7.11 -0.66 35.47
C PRO A 55 -6.85 -0.43 36.98
N GLU A 56 -6.32 0.77 37.26
CA GLU A 56 -6.29 1.49 38.54
C GLU A 56 -5.50 0.87 39.71
N LYS A 57 -4.42 1.57 40.07
CA LYS A 57 -4.05 1.76 41.48
C LYS A 57 -3.23 3.04 41.70
N ASP A 58 -3.90 4.19 41.63
CA ASP A 58 -3.33 5.43 42.16
C ASP A 58 -3.11 5.30 43.67
N GLN A 59 -1.89 5.60 44.13
CA GLN A 59 -1.56 5.73 45.54
C GLN A 59 -0.89 7.09 45.82
N ASN A 60 -1.72 8.13 45.82
CA ASN A 60 -1.33 9.42 46.36
C ASN A 60 -1.66 9.52 47.87
N SER A 61 -0.66 9.34 48.72
CA SER A 61 -0.64 9.98 50.05
C SER A 61 0.75 9.98 50.68
N GLU A 62 1.13 11.14 51.23
CA GLU A 62 2.06 11.29 52.35
C GLU A 62 3.56 10.98 52.13
N CYS A 63 4.18 11.60 51.13
CA CYS A 63 5.60 11.96 51.26
C CYS A 63 5.74 13.19 52.19
N ARG A 64 6.42 13.03 53.33
CA ARG A 64 6.55 14.09 54.35
C ARG A 64 7.26 15.34 53.81
N LYS A 65 6.55 16.46 53.72
CA LYS A 65 7.16 17.80 53.78
C LYS A 65 7.79 18.01 55.16
N ARG A 66 9.04 17.55 55.34
CA ARG A 66 9.81 17.89 56.55
C ARG A 66 10.36 19.31 56.39
N GLU A 67 9.56 20.25 56.87
CA GLU A 67 9.87 21.68 56.96
C GLU A 67 11.29 21.92 57.49
N VAL A 68 12.19 22.38 56.61
CA VAL A 68 13.50 22.89 57.00
C VAL A 68 13.27 24.24 57.68
N ARG A 69 13.53 24.31 58.99
CA ARG A 69 13.41 25.55 59.75
C ARG A 69 14.49 26.55 59.34
N SER A 70 14.19 27.39 58.36
CA SER A 70 14.93 28.62 58.12
C SER A 70 14.74 29.56 59.31
N TRP A 71 15.79 29.71 60.14
CA TRP A 71 15.84 30.72 61.19
C TRP A 71 16.95 31.72 60.89
N ILE A 72 16.54 32.82 60.25
CA ILE A 72 17.12 34.18 60.08
C ILE A 72 16.45 34.74 58.81
N PRO A 73 15.60 35.77 58.95
CA PRO A 73 16.04 37.16 58.80
C PRO A 73 15.92 37.94 60.14
N SER A 74 16.89 38.77 60.53
CA SER A 74 17.21 40.11 59.98
C SER A 74 16.17 41.19 60.33
N ALA A 75 16.36 41.75 61.53
CA ALA A 75 16.07 43.11 62.00
C ALA A 75 15.01 43.99 61.30
N SER A 76 14.05 44.51 62.08
CA SER A 76 13.64 45.91 61.95
C SER A 76 13.26 46.57 63.28
N VAL A 77 13.57 47.86 63.35
CA VAL A 77 13.55 48.79 64.48
C VAL A 77 12.17 48.96 65.14
N ARG A 78 12.09 48.84 66.49
CA ARG A 78 11.15 49.67 67.29
C ARG A 78 11.62 50.01 68.71
N GLN A 79 12.58 50.93 68.74
CA GLN A 79 12.76 51.99 69.75
C GLN A 79 11.58 52.24 70.72
N LYS A 80 11.85 52.18 72.04
CA LYS A 80 11.08 52.88 73.09
C LYS A 80 12.02 53.47 74.15
N ASN A 81 12.33 54.76 74.00
CA ASN A 81 13.04 55.58 74.99
C ASN A 81 12.06 56.32 75.91
N ARG A 82 12.64 56.91 76.98
CA ARG A 82 12.07 57.84 77.99
C ARG A 82 11.44 57.15 79.22
N LEU A 83 11.52 57.74 80.43
CA LEU A 83 12.11 59.05 80.83
C LEU A 83 13.43 58.83 81.63
N PHE A 84 14.46 59.69 81.61
CA PHE A 84 14.56 61.10 82.05
C PHE A 84 14.24 61.28 83.56
N SER A 85 14.98 62.03 84.40
CA SER A 85 16.32 62.65 84.38
C SER A 85 16.64 63.20 85.81
N PRO A 86 17.88 63.66 86.14
CA PRO A 86 18.34 63.85 87.54
C PRO A 86 18.37 65.32 88.03
N LEU A 87 18.65 65.55 89.33
CA LEU A 87 19.32 66.78 89.82
C LEU A 87 19.88 66.72 91.28
N SER A 88 21.01 67.43 91.47
CA SER A 88 21.55 68.11 92.69
C SER A 88 21.64 67.43 94.08
N GLU A 89 22.84 66.96 94.40
CA GLU A 89 23.77 67.43 95.47
C GLU A 89 23.30 68.36 96.64
N ARG A 90 23.88 68.12 97.84
CA ARG A 90 24.29 69.04 98.96
C ARG A 90 23.49 69.18 100.29
N ARG A 91 24.17 68.65 101.34
CA ARG A 91 24.62 69.30 102.63
C ARG A 91 23.78 69.23 103.93
N TYR A 92 24.36 68.52 104.92
CA TYR A 92 24.37 68.75 106.40
C TYR A 92 23.01 68.67 107.16
N THR A 93 22.89 68.56 108.50
CA THR A 93 23.84 68.67 109.65
C THR A 93 23.34 67.93 110.91
N LEU A 94 24.20 67.74 111.92
CA LEU A 94 23.92 67.44 113.36
C LEU A 94 23.34 66.06 113.73
N LEU A 95 23.49 65.55 114.98
CA LEU A 95 24.30 66.02 116.15
C LEU A 95 25.58 65.11 116.24
N SER A 96 26.32 64.79 117.32
CA SER A 96 26.55 65.11 118.77
C SER A 96 27.88 64.38 119.14
N HIS A 97 28.66 64.59 120.22
CA HIS A 97 28.66 65.41 121.45
C HIS A 97 30.16 65.59 121.87
N SER A 98 30.66 66.77 122.27
CA SER A 98 30.70 67.37 123.63
C SER A 98 31.76 66.81 124.62
N PHE A 99 32.73 67.67 124.99
CA PHE A 99 33.66 67.60 126.15
C PHE A 99 34.81 66.54 126.06
N PHE A 100 36.01 66.69 126.66
CA PHE A 100 36.57 67.69 127.60
C PHE A 100 38.08 68.02 127.39
N SER A 101 38.62 68.89 128.26
CA SER A 101 39.93 69.60 128.26
C SER A 101 41.27 68.82 128.29
N VAL A 102 42.29 69.49 127.70
CA VAL A 102 43.69 69.69 128.18
C VAL A 102 44.72 68.52 128.19
N ALA A 103 45.65 68.63 127.23
CA ALA A 103 47.12 68.44 127.27
C ALA A 103 47.81 67.18 127.86
N CYS A 104 48.61 66.51 127.01
CA CYS A 104 50.03 66.25 127.28
C CYS A 104 50.79 66.02 125.94
N HIS A 105 51.97 66.62 125.76
CA HIS A 105 52.56 66.80 124.41
C HIS A 105 53.59 65.73 123.96
N GLN A 106 53.81 64.67 124.76
CA GLN A 106 54.90 63.71 124.53
C GLN A 106 54.50 62.43 123.77
N CYS A 107 53.20 62.10 123.67
CA CYS A 107 52.74 60.82 123.09
C CYS A 107 52.39 60.88 121.59
N THR A 108 52.26 62.08 121.01
CA THR A 108 51.78 62.27 119.62
C THR A 108 52.77 61.79 118.56
N PHE A 109 54.08 61.87 118.83
CA PHE A 109 55.13 61.66 117.83
C PHE A 109 55.23 60.20 117.35
N PHE A 110 55.15 59.23 118.28
CA PHE A 110 55.17 57.80 117.93
C PHE A 110 53.91 57.37 117.17
N ILE A 111 52.75 57.92 117.53
CA ILE A 111 51.48 57.66 116.82
C ILE A 111 51.59 58.20 115.38
N TYR A 112 52.12 59.42 115.18
CA TYR A 112 52.34 59.97 113.84
C TYR A 112 53.33 59.16 113.01
N LEU A 113 54.44 58.69 113.58
CA LEU A 113 55.39 57.83 112.84
C LEU A 113 54.78 56.47 112.47
N TYR A 114 53.99 55.87 113.37
CA TYR A 114 53.29 54.62 113.09
C TYR A 114 52.22 54.80 112.01
N PHE A 115 51.37 55.83 112.11
CA PHE A 115 50.40 56.14 111.05
C PHE A 115 51.09 56.48 109.72
N PHE A 116 52.17 57.27 109.71
CA PHE A 116 52.85 57.63 108.46
C PHE A 116 53.51 56.42 107.78
N THR A 117 54.12 55.50 108.56
CA THR A 117 54.67 54.26 107.99
C THR A 117 53.58 53.27 107.59
N LEU A 118 52.50 53.14 108.37
CA LEU A 118 51.36 52.28 108.05
C LEU A 118 50.59 52.77 106.82
N THR A 119 50.35 54.08 106.70
CA THR A 119 49.75 54.70 105.50
C THR A 119 50.67 54.54 104.29
N ARG A 120 52.00 54.72 104.42
CA ARG A 120 52.94 54.48 103.33
C ARG A 120 52.99 53.00 102.91
N PHE A 121 52.87 52.07 103.86
CA PHE A 121 52.75 50.64 103.60
C PHE A 121 51.42 50.32 102.90
N HIS A 122 50.30 50.86 103.38
CA HIS A 122 48.97 50.70 102.80
C HIS A 122 48.86 51.31 101.40
N SER A 123 49.49 52.46 101.14
CA SER A 123 49.59 53.02 99.79
C SER A 123 50.45 52.15 98.87
N CYS A 124 51.50 51.51 99.39
CA CYS A 124 52.32 50.58 98.61
C CYS A 124 51.57 49.28 98.30
N THR A 125 50.91 48.66 99.28
CA THR A 125 50.11 47.45 99.06
C THR A 125 48.89 47.73 98.20
N GLN A 126 48.22 48.88 98.35
CA GLN A 126 47.12 49.28 97.49
C GLN A 126 47.60 49.61 96.06
N PHE A 127 48.76 50.24 95.88
CA PHE A 127 49.36 50.43 94.56
C PHE A 127 49.66 49.09 93.88
N MET A 128 50.29 48.15 94.60
CA MET A 128 50.54 46.79 94.10
C MET A 128 49.25 46.02 93.79
N LEU A 129 48.21 46.14 94.63
CA LEU A 129 46.91 45.51 94.42
C LEU A 129 46.19 46.09 93.19
N THR A 130 46.15 47.42 93.05
CA THR A 130 45.58 48.08 91.87
C THR A 130 46.37 47.76 90.60
N GLY A 131 47.71 47.72 90.68
CA GLY A 131 48.56 47.33 89.55
C GLY A 131 48.35 45.88 89.13
N ASN A 132 48.14 44.97 90.08
CA ASN A 132 47.78 43.57 89.81
C ASN A 132 46.40 43.47 89.14
N ILE A 133 45.40 44.20 89.65
CA ILE A 133 44.05 44.28 89.05
C ILE A 133 44.11 44.87 87.64
N PHE A 134 44.84 45.97 87.40
CA PHE A 134 45.02 46.54 86.06
C PHE A 134 45.74 45.58 85.11
N PHE A 135 46.79 44.89 85.56
CA PHE A 135 47.47 43.87 84.75
C PHE A 135 46.54 42.69 84.42
N GLN A 136 45.71 42.26 85.36
CA GLN A 136 44.70 41.21 85.15
C GLN A 136 43.60 41.66 84.19
N ILE A 137 43.14 42.92 84.27
CA ILE A 137 42.20 43.52 83.32
C ILE A 137 42.81 43.54 81.91
N ILE A 138 44.01 44.11 81.74
CA ILE A 138 44.70 44.19 80.44
C ILE A 138 44.93 42.79 79.84
N THR A 139 45.29 41.81 80.66
CA THR A 139 45.45 40.41 80.23
C THR A 139 44.13 39.82 79.75
N LYS A 140 43.02 40.09 80.45
CA LYS A 140 41.68 39.63 80.06
C LYS A 140 41.12 40.37 78.85
N GLU A 141 41.42 41.66 78.68
CA GLU A 141 41.08 42.42 77.47
C GLU A 141 41.85 41.90 76.25
N ALA A 142 43.13 41.54 76.41
CA ALA A 142 43.93 40.90 75.37
C ALA A 142 43.38 39.50 75.02
N GLU A 143 43.06 38.66 76.01
CA GLU A 143 42.41 37.36 75.78
C GLU A 143 41.08 37.51 75.03
N VAL A 144 40.23 38.46 75.44
CA VAL A 144 38.94 38.73 74.78
C VAL A 144 39.13 39.24 73.35
N SER A 145 40.15 40.07 73.10
CA SER A 145 40.51 40.54 71.76
C SER A 145 40.96 39.38 70.85
N ASP A 146 41.81 38.49 71.35
CA ASP A 146 42.28 37.30 70.63
C ASP A 146 41.14 36.32 70.34
N TRP A 147 40.25 36.07 71.30
CA TRP A 147 39.07 35.23 71.09
C TRP A 147 38.09 35.85 70.10
N LYS A 148 37.89 37.18 70.16
CA LYS A 148 37.10 37.92 69.17
C LYS A 148 37.69 37.79 67.77
N LYS A 149 39.01 37.94 67.60
CA LYS A 149 39.68 37.76 66.31
C LYS A 149 39.51 36.33 65.78
N LYS A 150 39.77 35.30 66.61
CA LYS A 150 39.58 33.89 66.25
C LYS A 150 38.14 33.58 65.82
N TYR A 151 37.15 34.17 66.51
CA TYR A 151 35.74 34.07 66.14
C TYR A 151 35.44 34.77 64.81
N GLU A 152 35.97 35.97 64.57
CA GLU A 152 35.80 36.71 63.32
C GLU A 152 36.47 36.01 62.13
N ASP A 153 37.63 35.38 62.32
CA ASP A 153 38.33 34.62 61.28
C ASP A 153 37.61 33.30 60.96
N CYS A 154 37.25 32.50 61.97
CA CYS A 154 36.44 31.28 61.79
C CYS A 154 35.06 31.58 61.17
N ARG A 155 34.45 32.72 61.49
CA ARG A 155 33.21 33.17 60.84
C ARG A 155 33.41 33.40 59.33
N LYS A 156 34.52 33.98 58.89
CA LYS A 156 34.81 34.18 57.46
C LYS A 156 34.92 32.83 56.75
N GLU A 157 35.61 31.86 57.33
CA GLU A 157 35.73 30.50 56.79
C GLU A 157 34.36 29.83 56.61
N VAL A 158 33.46 29.97 57.60
CA VAL A 158 32.07 29.48 57.52
C VAL A 158 31.27 30.24 56.45
N ASP A 159 31.43 31.56 56.35
CA ASP A 159 30.73 32.38 55.34
C ASP A 159 31.25 32.12 53.90
N GLU A 160 32.53 31.77 53.70
CA GLU A 160 33.04 31.28 52.40
C GLU A 160 32.52 29.87 52.08
N MET A 161 32.55 28.93 53.04
CA MET A 161 32.03 27.57 52.85
C MET A 161 30.54 27.59 52.50
N ARG A 162 29.75 28.53 53.04
CA ARG A 162 28.35 28.75 52.67
C ARG A 162 28.16 29.15 51.20
N LYS A 163 29.05 29.98 50.62
CA LYS A 163 28.99 30.32 49.18
C LYS A 163 29.25 29.09 48.32
N ILE A 164 30.24 28.29 48.69
CA ILE A 164 30.58 27.04 47.99
C ILE A 164 29.39 26.08 48.01
N VAL A 165 28.74 25.89 49.18
CA VAL A 165 27.53 25.07 49.29
C VAL A 165 26.39 25.63 48.43
N ALA A 166 26.14 26.94 48.43
CA ALA A 166 25.07 27.54 47.64
C ALA A 166 25.24 27.36 46.12
N GLU A 167 26.48 27.44 45.60
CA GLU A 167 26.75 27.16 44.18
C GLU A 167 26.66 25.65 43.85
N TYR A 168 26.97 24.75 44.80
CA TYR A 168 26.66 23.32 44.64
C TYR A 168 25.16 23.02 44.65
N GLU A 169 24.39 23.60 45.58
CA GLU A 169 22.92 23.46 45.65
C GLU A 169 22.27 23.91 44.34
N LYS A 170 22.70 25.06 43.81
CA LYS A 170 22.29 25.60 42.50
C LYS A 170 22.69 24.70 41.33
N THR A 171 23.90 24.14 41.34
CA THR A 171 24.37 23.20 40.31
C THR A 171 23.53 21.92 40.31
N ILE A 172 23.24 21.35 41.49
CA ILE A 172 22.41 20.16 41.65
C ILE A 172 20.96 20.45 41.20
N ALA A 173 20.40 21.60 41.57
CA ALA A 173 19.07 22.02 41.11
C ALA A 173 19.01 22.13 39.57
N GLN A 174 20.00 22.77 38.95
CA GLN A 174 20.07 22.89 37.49
C GLN A 174 20.19 21.52 36.81
N MET A 175 20.98 20.59 37.35
CA MET A 175 21.10 19.23 36.82
C MET A 175 19.76 18.47 36.86
N ILE A 176 18.99 18.60 37.95
CA ILE A 176 17.67 17.97 38.09
C ILE A 176 16.67 18.59 37.10
N GLU A 177 16.65 19.91 36.95
CA GLU A 177 15.80 20.60 35.97
C GLU A 177 16.17 20.23 34.52
N ASP A 178 17.46 20.10 34.22
CA ASP A 178 17.98 19.71 32.91
C ASP A 178 17.65 18.24 32.59
N GLU A 179 17.83 17.32 33.54
CA GLU A 179 17.47 15.90 33.40
C GLU A 179 15.96 15.73 33.20
N GLN A 180 15.13 16.42 33.99
CA GLN A 180 13.67 16.38 33.84
C GLN A 180 13.23 16.98 32.49
N ARG A 181 13.83 18.10 32.06
CA ARG A 181 13.56 18.72 30.75
C ARG A 181 13.97 17.81 29.60
N ASN A 182 15.12 17.16 29.68
CA ASN A 182 15.62 16.22 28.68
C ASN A 182 14.78 14.93 28.64
N THR A 183 14.29 14.45 29.79
CA THR A 183 13.37 13.30 29.85
C THR A 183 12.05 13.60 29.17
N VAL A 184 11.45 14.77 29.44
CA VAL A 184 10.18 15.19 28.81
C VAL A 184 10.34 15.49 27.31
N SER A 185 11.48 16.05 26.88
CA SER A 185 11.74 16.28 25.45
C SER A 185 12.00 14.96 24.71
N ALA A 186 12.78 14.04 25.27
CA ALA A 186 12.97 12.69 24.73
C ALA A 186 11.65 11.91 24.64
N GLN A 187 10.80 11.98 25.68
CA GLN A 187 9.48 11.34 25.67
C GLN A 187 8.56 11.92 24.58
N LYS A 188 8.58 13.24 24.34
CA LYS A 188 7.87 13.86 23.22
C LYS A 188 8.39 13.36 21.87
N THR A 189 9.70 13.38 21.65
CA THR A 189 10.31 12.90 20.40
C THR A 189 9.97 11.42 20.14
N LEU A 190 10.06 10.58 21.17
CA LEU A 190 9.69 9.16 21.10
C LEU A 190 8.21 8.98 20.73
N HIS A 191 7.31 9.77 21.31
CA HIS A 191 5.89 9.73 20.97
C HIS A 191 5.63 10.16 19.51
N THR A 192 6.24 11.26 19.04
CA THR A 192 6.15 11.72 17.65
C THR A 192 6.62 10.63 16.67
N VAL A 193 7.82 10.08 16.88
CA VAL A 193 8.38 9.02 16.00
C VAL A 193 7.53 7.75 16.06
N THR A 194 6.90 7.44 17.21
CA THR A 194 5.97 6.31 17.32
C THR A 194 4.73 6.54 16.44
N MET A 195 4.12 7.74 16.49
CA MET A 195 2.97 8.09 15.65
C MET A 195 3.30 8.08 14.15
N GLU A 196 4.47 8.61 13.76
CA GLU A 196 4.96 8.58 12.38
C GLU A 196 5.16 7.14 11.89
N LYS A 197 5.74 6.27 12.72
CA LYS A 197 5.92 4.83 12.45
C LYS A 197 4.57 4.10 12.36
N ASP A 198 3.58 4.44 13.20
CA ASP A 198 2.25 3.83 13.14
C ASP A 198 1.46 4.28 11.89
N ALA A 199 1.60 5.54 11.47
CA ALA A 199 1.05 6.04 10.22
C ALA A 199 1.67 5.34 9.00
N ALA A 200 3.01 5.23 8.94
CA ALA A 200 3.71 4.55 7.86
C ALA A 200 3.34 3.05 7.76
N LEU A 201 3.09 2.39 8.90
CA LEU A 201 2.57 1.02 8.92
C LEU A 201 1.13 0.94 8.38
N ALA A 202 0.26 1.90 8.71
CA ALA A 202 -1.11 1.95 8.18
C ALA A 202 -1.13 2.15 6.65
N ASP A 203 -0.25 3.00 6.13
CA ASP A 203 -0.07 3.21 4.69
C ASP A 203 0.49 1.98 3.98
N LEU A 204 1.52 1.31 4.55
CA LEU A 204 2.04 0.05 4.02
C LEU A 204 0.95 -1.03 3.93
N ASN A 205 0.19 -1.23 5.02
CA ASN A 205 -0.96 -2.14 5.04
C ASN A 205 -2.03 -1.77 4.00
N SER A 206 -2.14 -0.48 3.63
CA SER A 206 -3.04 -0.01 2.57
C SER A 206 -2.53 -0.39 1.17
N VAL A 207 -1.24 -0.18 0.91
CA VAL A 207 -0.57 -0.57 -0.34
C VAL A 207 -0.64 -2.08 -0.55
N GLU A 208 -0.32 -2.89 0.46
CA GLU A 208 -0.37 -4.36 0.40
C GLU A 208 -1.77 -4.91 0.05
N ARG A 209 -2.83 -4.35 0.67
CA ARG A 209 -4.22 -4.66 0.31
C ARG A 209 -4.55 -4.29 -1.13
N SER A 210 -4.11 -3.11 -1.59
CA SER A 210 -4.35 -2.67 -2.98
C SER A 210 -3.62 -3.56 -4.01
N LEU A 211 -2.39 -3.95 -3.72
CA LEU A 211 -1.56 -4.84 -4.53
C LEU A 211 -2.19 -6.23 -4.63
N SER A 212 -2.74 -6.74 -3.52
CA SER A 212 -3.44 -8.03 -3.48
C SER A 212 -4.67 -8.05 -4.40
N ASP A 213 -5.46 -6.96 -4.44
CA ASP A 213 -6.59 -6.85 -5.37
C ASP A 213 -6.14 -6.68 -6.83
N VAL A 214 -5.03 -5.98 -7.09
CA VAL A 214 -4.44 -5.89 -8.43
C VAL A 214 -3.99 -7.28 -8.93
N PHE A 215 -3.31 -8.08 -8.12
CA PHE A 215 -2.95 -9.46 -8.48
C PHE A 215 -4.19 -10.33 -8.76
N ARG A 216 -5.23 -10.24 -7.92
CA ARG A 216 -6.50 -10.95 -8.13
C ARG A 216 -7.19 -10.55 -9.43
N ARG A 217 -7.20 -9.25 -9.78
CA ARG A 217 -7.73 -8.76 -11.07
C ARG A 217 -6.89 -9.25 -12.26
N TYR A 218 -5.56 -9.28 -12.10
CA TYR A 218 -4.64 -9.76 -13.13
C TYR A 218 -4.85 -11.24 -13.45
N GLU A 219 -4.91 -12.11 -12.44
CA GLU A 219 -5.13 -13.54 -12.65
C GLU A 219 -6.53 -13.84 -13.25
N ASN A 220 -7.57 -13.10 -12.83
CA ASN A 220 -8.90 -13.16 -13.48
C ASN A 220 -8.85 -12.76 -14.97
N MET A 221 -8.12 -11.69 -15.31
CA MET A 221 -7.95 -11.24 -16.69
C MET A 221 -7.14 -12.25 -17.52
N LYS A 222 -6.07 -12.80 -16.95
CA LYS A 222 -5.23 -13.86 -17.56
C LYS A 222 -6.05 -15.11 -17.88
N SER A 223 -6.86 -15.60 -16.93
CA SER A 223 -7.80 -16.71 -17.15
C SER A 223 -8.81 -16.41 -18.27
N THR A 224 -9.34 -15.17 -18.32
CA THR A 224 -10.25 -14.72 -19.40
C THR A 224 -9.55 -14.73 -20.77
N LEU A 225 -8.29 -14.25 -20.84
CA LEU A 225 -7.48 -14.26 -22.07
C LEU A 225 -7.10 -15.68 -22.52
N GLU A 226 -6.87 -16.61 -21.59
CA GLU A 226 -6.67 -18.02 -21.90
C GLU A 226 -7.94 -18.68 -22.46
N GLY A 227 -9.12 -18.29 -21.97
CA GLY A 227 -10.41 -18.64 -22.56
C GLY A 227 -10.57 -18.12 -23.99
N PHE A 228 -10.25 -16.84 -24.23
CA PHE A 228 -10.31 -16.25 -25.57
C PHE A 228 -9.35 -16.91 -26.57
N LYS A 229 -8.13 -17.29 -26.15
CA LYS A 229 -7.18 -18.06 -26.99
C LYS A 229 -7.76 -19.41 -27.43
N LYS A 230 -8.32 -20.18 -26.49
CA LYS A 230 -8.97 -21.47 -26.78
C LYS A 230 -10.15 -21.30 -27.74
N ASN A 231 -10.96 -20.25 -27.55
CA ASN A 231 -12.06 -19.91 -28.47
C ASN A 231 -11.56 -19.52 -29.87
N GLU A 232 -10.45 -18.77 -29.98
CA GLU A 232 -9.82 -18.42 -31.25
C GLU A 232 -9.29 -19.66 -32.00
N GLU A 233 -8.67 -20.60 -31.29
CA GLU A 233 -8.19 -21.88 -31.84
C GLU A 233 -9.34 -22.74 -32.38
N VAL A 234 -10.45 -22.86 -31.64
CA VAL A 234 -11.66 -23.57 -32.08
C VAL A 234 -12.25 -22.91 -33.33
N LEU A 235 -12.40 -21.58 -33.34
CA LEU A 235 -12.94 -20.85 -34.49
C LEU A 235 -12.05 -20.99 -35.73
N LYS A 236 -10.71 -20.93 -35.58
CA LYS A 236 -9.75 -21.20 -36.67
C LYS A 236 -9.92 -22.61 -37.22
N LYS A 237 -10.04 -23.63 -36.36
CA LYS A 237 -10.25 -25.01 -36.77
C LYS A 237 -11.56 -25.19 -37.55
N CYS A 238 -12.68 -24.66 -37.04
CA CYS A 238 -13.95 -24.73 -37.76
C CYS A 238 -13.90 -24.01 -39.12
N ALA A 239 -13.23 -22.86 -39.22
CA ALA A 239 -13.04 -22.17 -40.51
C ALA A 239 -12.20 -22.99 -41.51
N GLN A 240 -11.15 -23.69 -41.04
CA GLN A 240 -10.35 -24.60 -41.86
C GLN A 240 -11.17 -25.82 -42.33
N GLU A 241 -12.00 -26.40 -41.46
CA GLU A 241 -12.90 -27.52 -41.79
C GLU A 241 -13.94 -27.12 -42.84
N TYR A 242 -14.54 -25.93 -42.73
CA TYR A 242 -15.44 -25.42 -43.78
C TYR A 242 -14.70 -25.19 -45.11
N LEU A 243 -13.50 -24.60 -45.10
CA LEU A 243 -12.71 -24.39 -46.31
C LEU A 243 -12.32 -25.72 -46.99
N ALA A 244 -11.97 -26.75 -46.21
CA ALA A 244 -11.69 -28.08 -46.73
C ALA A 244 -12.92 -28.72 -47.39
N ARG A 245 -14.10 -28.61 -46.76
CA ARG A 245 -15.38 -29.11 -47.30
C ARG A 245 -15.79 -28.39 -48.59
N VAL A 246 -15.62 -27.07 -48.66
CA VAL A 246 -15.91 -26.30 -49.89
C VAL A 246 -15.02 -26.78 -51.04
N LYS A 247 -13.72 -26.95 -50.82
CA LYS A 247 -12.79 -27.48 -51.84
C LYS A 247 -13.14 -28.91 -52.28
N GLN A 248 -13.60 -29.76 -51.36
CA GLN A 248 -14.01 -31.13 -51.68
C GLN A 248 -15.25 -31.17 -52.59
N GLU A 249 -16.28 -30.37 -52.29
CA GLU A 249 -17.48 -30.30 -53.13
C GLU A 249 -17.21 -29.56 -54.45
N GLU A 250 -16.29 -28.59 -54.48
CA GLU A 250 -15.82 -27.94 -55.72
C GLU A 250 -15.13 -28.95 -56.65
N GLN A 251 -14.18 -29.75 -56.14
CA GLN A 251 -13.54 -30.83 -56.91
C GLN A 251 -14.56 -31.84 -57.43
N ARG A 252 -15.50 -32.27 -56.58
CA ARG A 252 -16.60 -33.18 -56.95
C ARG A 252 -17.47 -32.60 -58.07
N TYR A 253 -17.79 -31.30 -58.01
CA TYR A 253 -18.51 -30.60 -59.06
C TYR A 253 -17.70 -30.56 -60.38
N GLN A 254 -16.41 -30.26 -60.32
CA GLN A 254 -15.53 -30.25 -61.51
C GLN A 254 -15.46 -31.64 -62.18
N THR A 255 -15.32 -32.73 -61.40
CA THR A 255 -15.34 -34.10 -61.93
C THR A 255 -16.70 -34.45 -62.57
N LEU A 256 -17.81 -34.11 -61.91
CA LEU A 256 -19.15 -34.37 -62.44
C LEU A 256 -19.43 -33.57 -63.71
N LYS A 257 -18.96 -32.32 -63.77
CA LYS A 257 -19.05 -31.43 -64.93
C LYS A 257 -18.31 -32.03 -66.13
N LEU A 258 -17.03 -32.37 -65.98
CA LEU A 258 -16.22 -32.99 -67.04
C LEU A 258 -16.88 -34.26 -67.61
N HIS A 259 -17.33 -35.16 -66.75
CA HIS A 259 -18.01 -36.40 -67.17
C HIS A 259 -19.38 -36.15 -67.84
N ALA A 260 -20.03 -35.01 -67.59
CA ALA A 260 -21.23 -34.60 -68.32
C ALA A 260 -20.89 -33.98 -69.68
N GLU A 261 -19.86 -33.14 -69.75
CA GLU A 261 -19.34 -32.55 -71.00
C GLU A 261 -18.86 -33.67 -71.96
N GLU A 262 -18.02 -34.59 -71.49
CA GLU A 262 -17.60 -35.78 -72.24
C GLU A 262 -18.75 -36.62 -72.81
N LYS A 263 -19.90 -36.67 -72.12
CA LYS A 263 -21.08 -37.42 -72.57
C LYS A 263 -21.90 -36.66 -73.59
N LEU A 264 -21.97 -35.33 -73.49
CA LEU A 264 -22.56 -34.50 -74.52
C LEU A 264 -21.73 -34.57 -75.80
N ASP A 265 -20.40 -34.52 -75.71
CA ASP A 265 -19.51 -34.61 -76.86
C ASP A 265 -19.64 -35.96 -77.59
N LYS A 266 -19.60 -37.08 -76.85
CA LYS A 266 -19.82 -38.43 -77.43
C LYS A 266 -21.20 -38.56 -78.10
N ALA A 267 -22.26 -38.03 -77.48
CA ALA A 267 -23.59 -38.02 -78.09
C ALA A 267 -23.66 -37.11 -79.35
N ASN A 268 -22.93 -35.99 -79.37
CA ASN A 268 -22.83 -35.13 -80.55
C ASN A 268 -22.05 -35.81 -81.69
N GLU A 269 -20.97 -36.55 -81.38
CA GLU A 269 -20.23 -37.37 -82.34
C GLU A 269 -21.11 -38.48 -82.93
N GLU A 270 -21.86 -39.21 -82.11
CA GLU A 270 -22.83 -40.23 -82.56
C GLU A 270 -23.91 -39.60 -83.49
N ILE A 271 -24.48 -38.46 -83.11
CA ILE A 271 -25.46 -37.73 -83.92
C ILE A 271 -24.85 -37.27 -85.26
N ALA A 272 -23.59 -36.79 -85.25
CA ALA A 272 -22.88 -36.40 -86.47
C ALA A 272 -22.61 -37.61 -87.38
N GLN A 273 -22.18 -38.74 -86.81
CA GLN A 273 -21.93 -39.98 -87.53
C GLN A 273 -23.20 -40.54 -88.17
N VAL A 274 -24.32 -40.58 -87.44
CA VAL A 274 -25.63 -41.01 -87.94
C VAL A 274 -26.12 -40.09 -89.07
N ARG A 275 -25.98 -38.77 -88.92
CA ARG A 275 -26.33 -37.80 -89.98
C ARG A 275 -25.46 -37.97 -91.23
N ALA A 276 -24.15 -38.16 -91.07
CA ALA A 276 -23.23 -38.39 -92.18
C ALA A 276 -23.55 -39.69 -92.93
N LYS A 277 -23.82 -40.78 -92.20
CA LYS A 277 -24.23 -42.07 -92.76
C LYS A 277 -25.56 -41.96 -93.53
N ALA A 278 -26.59 -41.38 -92.91
CA ALA A 278 -27.89 -41.19 -93.56
C ALA A 278 -27.80 -40.27 -94.80
N SER A 279 -26.89 -39.28 -94.80
CA SER A 279 -26.61 -38.46 -95.98
C SER A 279 -25.97 -39.26 -97.11
N ALA A 280 -24.97 -40.10 -96.80
CA ALA A 280 -24.33 -40.99 -97.77
C ALA A 280 -25.31 -42.03 -98.35
N GLU A 281 -26.15 -42.64 -97.52
CA GLU A 281 -27.21 -43.56 -97.94
C GLU A 281 -28.25 -42.87 -98.84
N ASN A 282 -28.70 -41.67 -98.48
CA ASN A 282 -29.59 -40.86 -99.32
C ASN A 282 -28.96 -40.49 -100.67
N MET A 283 -27.67 -40.16 -100.72
CA MET A 283 -26.97 -39.90 -101.99
C MET A 283 -26.88 -41.16 -102.85
N ALA A 284 -26.55 -42.32 -102.27
CA ALA A 284 -26.49 -43.59 -102.98
C ALA A 284 -27.86 -44.03 -103.52
N MET A 285 -28.92 -43.86 -102.73
CA MET A 285 -30.30 -44.13 -103.14
C MET A 285 -30.78 -43.14 -104.22
N THR A 286 -30.43 -41.86 -104.12
CA THR A 286 -30.75 -40.84 -105.15
C THR A 286 -30.06 -41.13 -106.47
N ALA A 287 -28.79 -41.56 -106.44
CA ALA A 287 -28.07 -41.96 -107.65
C ALA A 287 -28.66 -43.23 -108.28
N SER A 288 -29.05 -44.21 -107.46
CA SER A 288 -29.70 -45.44 -107.91
C SER A 288 -31.09 -45.18 -108.52
N LEU A 289 -31.88 -44.31 -107.89
CA LEU A 289 -33.18 -43.87 -108.39
C LEU A 289 -33.04 -43.19 -109.76
N ARG A 290 -32.12 -42.23 -109.91
CA ARG A 290 -31.84 -41.57 -111.20
C ARG A 290 -31.43 -42.55 -112.29
N LYS A 291 -30.64 -43.58 -111.96
CA LYS A 291 -30.23 -44.61 -112.92
C LYS A 291 -31.43 -45.39 -113.46
N GLU A 292 -32.33 -45.84 -112.58
CA GLU A 292 -33.52 -46.59 -113.02
C GLU A 292 -34.58 -45.67 -113.65
N GLN A 293 -34.65 -44.39 -113.28
CA GLN A 293 -35.46 -43.37 -113.99
C GLN A 293 -35.02 -43.22 -115.46
N MET A 294 -33.74 -42.93 -115.73
CA MET A 294 -33.21 -42.81 -117.10
C MET A 294 -33.40 -44.10 -117.91
N LYS A 295 -33.35 -45.26 -117.25
CA LYS A 295 -33.60 -46.57 -117.89
C LYS A 295 -35.09 -46.75 -118.24
N ASN A 296 -36.02 -46.36 -117.38
CA ASN A 296 -37.44 -46.37 -117.70
C ASN A 296 -37.75 -45.39 -118.84
N GLU A 297 -37.25 -44.15 -118.77
CA GLU A 297 -37.38 -43.14 -119.84
C GLU A 297 -36.88 -43.68 -121.20
N SER A 298 -35.73 -44.37 -121.21
CA SER A 298 -35.19 -45.00 -122.42
C SER A 298 -36.03 -46.18 -122.93
N LEU A 299 -36.62 -46.98 -122.03
CA LEU A 299 -37.52 -48.08 -122.40
C LEU A 299 -38.87 -47.57 -122.89
N GLU A 300 -39.40 -46.50 -122.31
CA GLU A 300 -40.62 -45.82 -122.76
C GLU A 300 -40.44 -45.21 -124.16
N GLN A 301 -39.31 -44.56 -124.42
CA GLN A 301 -38.96 -44.05 -125.76
C GLN A 301 -38.85 -45.20 -126.79
N ALA A 302 -38.18 -46.30 -126.44
CA ALA A 302 -38.08 -47.47 -127.33
C ALA A 302 -39.45 -48.13 -127.59
N LEU A 303 -40.33 -48.16 -126.59
CA LEU A 303 -41.70 -48.67 -126.72
C LEU A 303 -42.58 -47.73 -127.57
N GLN A 304 -42.43 -46.41 -127.43
CA GLN A 304 -43.09 -45.43 -128.31
C GLN A 304 -42.63 -45.59 -129.75
N GLN A 305 -41.32 -45.72 -130.00
CA GLN A 305 -40.78 -45.97 -131.34
C GLN A 305 -41.32 -47.29 -131.93
N LYS A 306 -41.39 -48.37 -131.14
CA LYS A 306 -41.95 -49.65 -131.60
C LYS A 306 -43.45 -49.58 -131.87
N ASN A 307 -44.21 -48.80 -131.11
CA ASN A 307 -45.62 -48.53 -131.42
C ASN A 307 -45.78 -47.74 -132.72
N GLN A 308 -44.92 -46.74 -132.97
CA GLN A 308 -44.90 -45.98 -134.23
C GLN A 308 -44.54 -46.88 -135.43
N GLU A 309 -43.52 -47.74 -135.31
CA GLU A 309 -43.19 -48.74 -136.33
C GLU A 309 -44.37 -49.70 -136.60
N ILE A 310 -45.07 -50.15 -135.56
CA ILE A 310 -46.27 -51.00 -135.70
C ILE A 310 -47.39 -50.23 -136.42
N GLU A 311 -47.66 -48.98 -136.05
CA GLU A 311 -48.66 -48.16 -136.75
C GLU A 311 -48.30 -47.93 -138.22
N GLU A 312 -47.03 -47.70 -138.55
CA GLU A 312 -46.56 -47.54 -139.93
C GLU A 312 -46.69 -48.85 -140.73
N LEU A 313 -46.31 -49.98 -140.13
CA LEU A 313 -46.52 -51.30 -140.73
C LEU A 313 -48.01 -51.62 -140.93
N THR A 314 -48.88 -51.26 -139.98
CA THR A 314 -50.34 -51.37 -140.14
C THR A 314 -50.84 -50.50 -141.29
N LYS A 315 -50.43 -49.22 -141.37
CA LYS A 315 -50.78 -48.31 -142.48
C LYS A 315 -50.35 -48.87 -143.84
N ILE A 316 -49.14 -49.45 -143.93
CA ILE A 316 -48.65 -50.10 -145.17
C ILE A 316 -49.47 -51.35 -145.51
N CYS A 317 -49.83 -52.18 -144.53
CA CYS A 317 -50.70 -53.33 -144.72
C CYS A 317 -52.10 -52.92 -145.19
N ASP A 318 -52.70 -51.90 -144.58
CA ASP A 318 -54.00 -51.35 -144.97
C ASP A 318 -53.97 -50.74 -146.39
N GLU A 319 -52.88 -50.04 -146.74
CA GLU A 319 -52.64 -49.56 -148.11
C GLU A 319 -52.52 -50.69 -149.13
N LEU A 320 -51.86 -51.80 -148.78
CA LEU A 320 -51.72 -52.97 -149.64
C LEU A 320 -53.08 -53.68 -149.80
N ILE A 321 -53.85 -53.82 -148.73
CA ILE A 321 -55.23 -54.34 -148.77
C ILE A 321 -56.11 -53.43 -149.65
N ALA A 322 -56.00 -52.11 -149.52
CA ALA A 322 -56.75 -51.14 -150.32
C ALA A 322 -56.31 -51.06 -151.80
N LYS A 323 -55.12 -51.56 -152.15
CA LYS A 323 -54.65 -51.76 -153.54
C LYS A 323 -55.12 -53.11 -154.09
N MET A 324 -55.05 -54.19 -153.31
CA MET A 324 -55.54 -55.53 -153.66
C MET A 324 -57.07 -55.57 -153.80
N GLY A 325 -57.80 -54.79 -153.01
CA GLY A 325 -59.26 -54.63 -153.10
C GLY A 325 -59.74 -53.70 -154.22
N LYS A 326 -58.89 -53.39 -155.21
CA LYS A 326 -59.21 -52.54 -156.38
C LYS A 326 -58.82 -53.18 -157.72
N THR A 327 -58.61 -54.49 -157.75
CA THR A 327 -58.48 -55.28 -158.97
C THR A 327 -59.76 -56.06 -159.25
N ASP A 328 -60.74 -55.34 -159.80
CA ASP A 328 -61.90 -55.82 -160.59
C ASP A 328 -62.00 -54.91 -161.83
#